data_AF-A0A970CPK2-F1
#
_entry.id   AF-A0A970CPK2-F1
#
_cell.length_a   1.000
_cell.length_b   1.000
_cell.length_c   1.000
_cell.angle_alpha   90.00
_cell.angle_beta   90.00
_cell.angle_gamma   90.00
#
_symmetry.space_group_name_H-M   'P 1'
#
loop_
_entity.id
_entity.type
_entity.pdbx_description
1 polymer ?
#
loop_
_entity_poly.entity_id
_entity_poly.type
_entity_poly.pdbx_seq_one_letter_code
_entity_poly.pdbx_strand_id
1 'polypeptide(L)'
;MCKIIKIIIFTIAFSLLLFGCQNDNSNNTHVDLDEASKQIELPTETTKDLDLFTSFEFQGTTLSVTWWSNNELYIKTNGQITRPSFEDGDVSVTLKARISNNIETKVLEFVVVVVALDEVIEEPELIYFDVLFLVDDNEFNKQNILKDSLAQKPTNPTKDGYVFYGWYLDKEFENSFNFNTPITSDLTLYAKLVMQDEGLFNENFEKYNSLDELVNVWNFKN
;
A
#
# COMPACT_ATOMS: atom_id res chain seq x y z
N MET A 1 27.58 -47.10 -79.85
CA MET A 1 26.45 -47.89 -79.32
C MET A 1 25.73 -47.07 -78.25
N CYS A 2 24.68 -46.34 -78.61
CA CYS A 2 23.40 -46.25 -77.90
C CYS A 2 22.46 -45.51 -78.87
N LYS A 3 21.22 -45.99 -78.98
CA LYS A 3 20.35 -45.81 -80.14
C LYS A 3 19.64 -44.45 -80.17
N ILE A 4 19.46 -43.99 -81.40
CA ILE A 4 18.51 -43.00 -81.93
C ILE A 4 17.06 -43.40 -81.56
N ILE A 5 16.11 -42.45 -81.66
CA ILE A 5 14.67 -42.56 -82.06
C ILE A 5 13.74 -42.01 -80.95
N LYS A 6 12.86 -41.01 -81.15
CA LYS A 6 12.45 -40.28 -82.36
C LYS A 6 11.87 -38.91 -82.00
N ILE A 7 12.21 -37.97 -82.87
CA ILE A 7 11.61 -36.68 -83.15
C ILE A 7 10.11 -36.81 -83.45
N ILE A 8 9.29 -35.89 -82.90
CA ILE A 8 8.15 -35.33 -83.62
C ILE A 8 8.27 -33.79 -83.53
N ILE A 9 8.66 -33.20 -84.66
CA ILE A 9 8.58 -31.78 -84.95
C ILE A 9 7.15 -31.49 -85.37
N PHE A 10 6.52 -30.45 -84.82
CA PHE A 10 5.56 -29.64 -85.55
C PHE A 10 5.61 -28.19 -85.03
N THR A 11 6.37 -27.37 -85.75
CA THR A 11 6.27 -25.91 -85.74
C THR A 11 4.84 -25.50 -86.10
N ILE A 12 4.22 -24.55 -85.37
CA ILE A 12 3.28 -23.53 -85.90
C ILE A 12 3.01 -22.46 -84.84
N ALA A 13 3.12 -21.21 -85.31
CA ALA A 13 2.48 -19.96 -84.86
C ALA A 13 2.70 -19.47 -83.42
N PHE A 14 3.52 -18.43 -83.34
CA PHE A 14 3.13 -17.10 -82.84
C PHE A 14 1.70 -17.03 -82.29
N SER A 15 1.59 -17.17 -80.98
CA SER A 15 0.58 -16.45 -80.22
C SER A 15 1.29 -15.97 -78.97
N LEU A 16 1.74 -14.71 -79.03
CA LEU A 16 1.83 -13.90 -77.83
C LEU A 16 0.48 -14.06 -77.13
N LEU A 17 0.42 -14.90 -76.11
CA LEU A 17 -0.54 -14.70 -75.05
C LEU A 17 -0.13 -13.37 -74.41
N LEU A 18 -0.65 -12.30 -75.01
CA LEU A 18 -1.18 -11.19 -74.25
C LEU A 18 -2.05 -11.85 -73.18
N PHE A 19 -1.48 -12.12 -72.01
CA PHE A 19 -2.27 -11.95 -70.82
C PHE A 19 -2.63 -10.48 -70.84
N GLY A 20 -3.78 -10.18 -71.44
CA GLY A 20 -4.46 -8.94 -71.17
C GLY A 20 -4.49 -8.85 -69.65
N CYS A 21 -3.96 -7.75 -69.10
CA CYS A 21 -4.45 -7.26 -67.84
C CYS A 21 -5.97 -7.23 -68.02
N GLN A 22 -6.66 -8.23 -67.47
CA GLN A 22 -8.08 -8.12 -67.32
C GLN A 22 -8.24 -6.96 -66.34
N ASN A 23 -8.74 -5.86 -66.87
CA ASN A 23 -9.18 -4.76 -66.06
C ASN A 23 -10.44 -5.28 -65.37
N ASP A 24 -10.25 -6.04 -64.29
CA ASP A 24 -11.30 -6.38 -63.37
C ASP A 24 -11.65 -5.09 -62.63
N ASN A 25 -12.45 -4.24 -63.30
CA ASN A 25 -13.32 -3.26 -62.65
C ASN A 25 -14.44 -3.99 -61.87
N SER A 26 -14.09 -5.02 -61.11
CA SER A 26 -14.75 -5.26 -59.85
C SER A 26 -14.02 -4.37 -58.86
N ASN A 27 -14.74 -3.48 -58.18
CA ASN A 27 -14.32 -2.98 -56.89
C ASN A 27 -14.27 -4.18 -55.93
N ASN A 28 -13.32 -5.09 -56.11
CA ASN A 28 -13.05 -6.17 -55.20
C ASN A 28 -12.09 -5.58 -54.18
N THR A 29 -12.68 -4.87 -53.21
CA THR A 29 -11.99 -4.41 -52.02
C THR A 29 -11.65 -5.65 -51.20
N HIS A 30 -10.60 -6.36 -51.63
CA HIS A 30 -10.00 -7.42 -50.83
C HIS A 30 -9.50 -6.78 -49.54
N VAL A 31 -10.00 -7.27 -48.41
CA VAL A 31 -9.62 -6.77 -47.09
C VAL A 31 -8.26 -7.35 -46.74
N ASP A 32 -7.24 -6.49 -46.73
CA ASP A 32 -5.89 -6.86 -46.28
C ASP A 32 -5.90 -7.09 -44.76
N LEU A 33 -5.87 -8.36 -44.35
CA LEU A 33 -5.86 -8.74 -42.95
C LEU A 33 -4.54 -8.39 -42.24
N ASP A 34 -3.43 -8.22 -42.96
CA ASP A 34 -2.17 -7.76 -42.35
C ASP A 34 -2.28 -6.29 -41.95
N GLU A 35 -2.89 -5.45 -42.78
CA GLU A 35 -3.16 -4.05 -42.42
C GLU A 35 -4.23 -3.94 -41.32
N ALA A 36 -5.33 -4.69 -41.44
CA ALA A 36 -6.39 -4.70 -40.43
C ALA A 36 -5.88 -5.16 -39.06
N SER A 37 -4.94 -6.12 -39.04
CA SER A 37 -4.37 -6.65 -37.80
C SER A 37 -3.65 -5.62 -36.94
N LYS A 38 -3.17 -4.51 -37.54
CA LYS A 38 -2.51 -3.42 -36.82
C LYS A 38 -3.45 -2.63 -35.90
N GLN A 39 -4.78 -2.80 -36.04
CA GLN A 39 -5.75 -2.18 -35.11
C GLN A 39 -5.88 -2.96 -33.80
N ILE A 40 -5.30 -4.16 -33.70
CA ILE A 40 -5.31 -4.97 -32.48
C ILE A 40 -4.00 -4.75 -31.75
N GLU A 41 -4.07 -4.03 -30.63
CA GLU A 41 -2.95 -3.80 -29.75
C GLU A 41 -3.34 -4.22 -28.32
N LEU A 42 -2.45 -4.94 -27.65
CA LEU A 42 -2.59 -5.29 -26.24
C LEU A 42 -1.40 -4.72 -25.46
N PRO A 43 -1.58 -4.35 -24.18
CA PRO A 43 -0.47 -3.91 -23.36
C PRO A 43 0.50 -5.08 -23.12
N THR A 44 1.78 -4.76 -22.93
CA THR A 44 2.81 -5.76 -22.60
C THR A 44 2.72 -6.25 -21.15
N GLU A 45 2.13 -5.45 -20.27
CA GLU A 45 1.91 -5.75 -18.86
C GLU A 45 0.56 -5.20 -18.40
N THR A 46 -0.06 -5.81 -17.39
CA THR A 46 -1.34 -5.34 -16.88
C THR A 46 -1.63 -5.81 -15.46
N THR A 47 -2.40 -4.98 -14.75
CA THR A 47 -3.06 -5.29 -13.47
C THR A 47 -4.59 -5.23 -13.57
N LYS A 48 -5.13 -4.90 -14.75
CA LYS A 48 -6.56 -4.65 -15.00
C LYS A 48 -7.07 -5.50 -16.15
N ASP A 49 -8.37 -5.78 -16.12
CA ASP A 49 -9.07 -6.49 -17.20
C ASP A 49 -8.76 -5.89 -18.59
N LEU A 50 -8.56 -6.75 -19.57
CA LEU A 50 -8.33 -6.40 -20.96
C LEU A 50 -9.66 -6.24 -21.71
N ASP A 51 -9.73 -5.32 -22.65
CA ASP A 51 -10.87 -5.21 -23.56
C ASP A 51 -10.65 -6.08 -24.81
N LEU A 52 -11.02 -7.36 -24.70
CA LEU A 52 -10.89 -8.33 -25.79
C LEU A 52 -12.14 -8.30 -26.68
N PHE A 53 -12.19 -7.33 -27.60
CA PHE A 53 -13.30 -7.23 -28.57
C PHE A 53 -13.39 -8.47 -29.48
N THR A 54 -14.62 -8.80 -29.90
CA THR A 54 -14.91 -9.97 -30.74
C THR A 54 -15.19 -9.61 -32.20
N SER A 55 -15.26 -8.31 -32.52
CA SER A 55 -15.33 -7.81 -33.89
C SER A 55 -14.96 -6.33 -33.96
N PHE A 56 -14.61 -5.87 -35.16
CA PHE A 56 -14.37 -4.47 -35.48
C PHE A 56 -14.62 -4.19 -36.96
N GLU A 57 -14.81 -2.91 -37.31
CA GLU A 57 -15.03 -2.48 -38.69
C GLU A 57 -13.72 -2.05 -39.34
N PHE A 58 -13.41 -2.59 -40.52
CA PHE A 58 -12.26 -2.18 -41.31
C PHE A 58 -12.65 -2.03 -42.78
N GLN A 59 -12.45 -0.84 -43.34
CA GLN A 59 -12.78 -0.52 -44.75
C GLN A 59 -14.24 -0.90 -45.14
N GLY A 60 -15.18 -0.73 -44.21
CA GLY A 60 -16.61 -1.05 -44.42
C GLY A 60 -16.96 -2.53 -44.34
N THR A 61 -16.05 -3.37 -43.85
CA THR A 61 -16.27 -4.80 -43.58
C THR A 61 -16.13 -5.10 -42.09
N THR A 62 -17.11 -5.79 -41.52
CA THR A 62 -17.01 -6.34 -40.16
C THR A 62 -16.07 -7.54 -40.14
N LEU A 63 -14.97 -7.42 -39.40
CA LEU A 63 -14.06 -8.52 -39.13
C LEU A 63 -14.39 -9.15 -37.78
N SER A 64 -14.40 -10.48 -37.73
CA SER A 64 -14.57 -11.22 -36.48
C SER A 64 -13.21 -11.53 -35.85
N VAL A 65 -13.16 -11.49 -34.52
CA VAL A 65 -11.99 -11.81 -33.71
C VAL A 65 -12.34 -12.89 -32.71
N THR A 66 -11.57 -13.97 -32.72
CA THR A 66 -11.67 -15.06 -31.73
C THR A 66 -10.40 -15.12 -30.92
N TRP A 67 -10.52 -15.16 -29.60
CA TRP A 67 -9.40 -15.17 -28.66
C TRP A 67 -9.17 -16.55 -28.04
N TRP A 68 -7.91 -16.91 -27.84
CA TRP A 68 -7.47 -18.03 -27.01
C TRP A 68 -6.43 -17.54 -26.01
N SER A 69 -6.44 -18.13 -24.82
CA SER A 69 -5.41 -17.96 -23.82
C SER A 69 -4.68 -19.28 -23.59
N ASN A 70 -3.36 -19.24 -23.47
CA ASN A 70 -2.61 -20.42 -23.04
C ASN A 70 -2.77 -20.70 -21.54
N ASN A 71 -3.31 -19.74 -20.78
CA ASN A 71 -3.51 -19.85 -19.34
C ASN A 71 -4.71 -19.01 -18.86
N GLU A 72 -5.89 -19.61 -18.88
CA GLU A 72 -7.15 -18.97 -18.45
C GLU A 72 -7.27 -18.78 -16.93
N LEU A 73 -6.30 -19.26 -16.14
CA LEU A 73 -6.24 -18.92 -14.71
C LEU A 73 -6.01 -17.43 -14.51
N TYR A 74 -5.14 -16.81 -15.33
CA TYR A 74 -4.73 -15.41 -15.16
C TYR A 74 -5.39 -14.47 -16.16
N ILE A 75 -5.64 -14.90 -17.42
CA ILE A 75 -6.39 -14.11 -18.40
C ILE A 75 -7.41 -14.99 -19.10
N LYS A 76 -8.70 -14.72 -18.86
CA LYS A 76 -9.81 -15.38 -19.54
C LYS A 76 -10.03 -14.80 -20.94
N THR A 77 -10.70 -15.55 -21.80
CA THR A 77 -10.99 -15.13 -23.20
C THR A 77 -11.96 -13.96 -23.32
N ASN A 78 -12.64 -13.59 -22.24
CA ASN A 78 -13.46 -12.37 -22.13
C ASN A 78 -12.66 -11.16 -21.59
N GLY A 79 -11.35 -11.31 -21.36
CA GLY A 79 -10.48 -10.26 -20.88
C GLY A 79 -10.39 -10.12 -19.36
N GLN A 80 -11.16 -10.90 -18.59
CA GLN A 80 -11.09 -10.86 -17.13
C GLN A 80 -9.72 -11.36 -16.64
N ILE A 81 -9.11 -10.59 -15.74
CA ILE A 81 -7.81 -10.91 -15.13
C ILE A 81 -7.98 -11.40 -13.70
N THR A 82 -7.19 -12.42 -13.36
CA THR A 82 -6.90 -12.80 -11.98
C THR A 82 -5.42 -12.59 -11.75
N ARG A 83 -5.04 -11.77 -10.77
CA ARG A 83 -3.62 -11.49 -10.47
C ARG A 83 -2.99 -12.65 -9.69
N PRO A 84 -1.73 -13.01 -9.97
CA PRO A 84 -0.98 -13.95 -9.13
C PRO A 84 -0.73 -13.36 -7.73
N SER A 85 -0.44 -14.23 -6.77
CA SER A 85 0.03 -13.76 -5.46
C SER A 85 1.42 -13.12 -5.58
N PHE A 86 1.80 -12.31 -4.60
CA PHE A 86 3.15 -11.75 -4.52
C PHE A 86 4.25 -12.84 -4.62
N GLU A 87 4.04 -13.96 -3.91
CA GLU A 87 4.98 -15.10 -3.87
C GLU A 87 5.11 -15.82 -5.22
N ASP A 88 4.03 -15.87 -6.00
CA ASP A 88 4.04 -16.50 -7.32
C ASP A 88 4.76 -15.63 -8.37
N GLY A 89 4.91 -14.34 -8.10
CA GLY A 89 5.51 -13.37 -9.00
C GLY A 89 4.72 -13.13 -10.30
N ASP A 90 5.28 -12.29 -11.17
CA ASP A 90 4.63 -11.93 -12.42
C ASP A 90 4.49 -13.14 -13.36
N VAL A 91 3.33 -13.25 -14.01
CA VAL A 91 3.04 -14.38 -14.91
C VAL A 91 2.88 -13.89 -16.34
N SER A 92 3.64 -14.50 -17.26
CA SER A 92 3.47 -14.26 -18.70
C SER A 92 2.38 -15.17 -19.29
N VAL A 93 1.40 -14.56 -19.95
CA VAL A 93 0.31 -15.25 -20.65
C VAL A 93 0.38 -14.93 -22.15
N THR A 94 0.24 -15.96 -22.98
CA THR A 94 0.18 -15.81 -24.44
C THR A 94 -1.27 -15.86 -24.90
N LEU A 95 -1.75 -14.76 -25.45
CA LEU A 95 -3.05 -14.67 -26.12
C LEU A 95 -2.88 -14.84 -27.62
N LYS A 96 -3.77 -15.63 -28.24
CA LYS A 96 -3.86 -15.71 -29.71
C LYS A 96 -5.17 -15.08 -30.17
N ALA A 97 -5.09 -14.14 -31.10
CA ALA A 97 -6.26 -13.59 -31.77
C ALA A 97 -6.33 -14.13 -33.20
N ARG A 98 -7.47 -14.68 -33.59
CA ARG A 98 -7.76 -15.01 -34.99
C ARG A 98 -8.74 -14.01 -35.55
N ILE A 99 -8.29 -13.27 -36.55
CA ILE A 99 -9.08 -12.32 -37.32
C ILE A 99 -9.61 -13.06 -38.55
N SER A 100 -10.88 -12.86 -38.89
CA SER A 100 -11.53 -13.51 -40.02
C SER A 100 -12.54 -12.60 -40.73
N ASN A 101 -12.47 -12.57 -42.06
CA ASN A 101 -13.49 -11.98 -42.94
C ASN A 101 -14.44 -13.06 -43.53
N ASN A 102 -14.49 -14.25 -42.92
CA ASN A 102 -15.19 -15.47 -43.36
C ASN A 102 -14.58 -16.20 -44.57
N ILE A 103 -13.52 -15.67 -45.18
CA ILE A 103 -12.85 -16.27 -46.34
C ILE A 103 -11.39 -16.57 -45.99
N GLU A 104 -10.70 -15.55 -45.49
CA GLU A 104 -9.32 -15.56 -45.07
C GLU A 104 -9.23 -15.33 -43.56
N THR A 105 -8.14 -15.81 -42.97
CA THR A 105 -7.88 -15.59 -41.55
C THR A 105 -6.43 -15.27 -41.28
N LYS A 106 -6.20 -14.36 -40.34
CA LYS A 106 -4.89 -14.00 -39.80
C LYS A 106 -4.85 -14.35 -38.32
N VAL A 107 -3.74 -14.89 -37.83
CA VAL A 107 -3.52 -15.14 -36.40
C VAL A 107 -2.41 -14.24 -35.90
N LEU A 108 -2.65 -13.60 -34.76
CA LEU A 108 -1.70 -12.81 -34.00
C LEU A 108 -1.42 -13.48 -32.67
N GLU A 109 -0.20 -13.31 -32.16
CA GLU A 109 0.19 -13.75 -30.82
C GLU A 109 0.64 -12.54 -30.01
N PHE A 110 0.11 -12.42 -28.80
CA PHE A 110 0.44 -11.36 -27.85
C PHE A 110 0.95 -12.01 -26.57
N VAL A 111 2.05 -11.49 -26.04
CA VAL A 111 2.54 -11.86 -24.72
C VAL A 111 2.20 -10.73 -23.77
N VAL A 112 1.39 -11.04 -22.76
CA VAL A 112 0.94 -10.10 -21.74
C VAL A 112 1.43 -10.59 -20.38
N VAL A 113 2.13 -9.73 -19.65
CA VAL A 113 2.55 -9.99 -18.27
C VAL A 113 1.43 -9.56 -17.33
N VAL A 114 0.87 -10.51 -16.58
CA VAL A 114 -0.03 -10.22 -15.46
C VAL A 114 0.83 -9.96 -14.24
N VAL A 115 0.83 -8.71 -13.80
CA VAL A 115 1.66 -8.28 -12.67
C VAL A 115 1.05 -8.83 -11.37
N ALA A 116 1.90 -9.46 -10.56
CA ALA A 116 1.53 -10.00 -9.26
C ALA A 116 0.93 -8.96 -8.33
N LEU A 117 0.16 -9.41 -7.36
CA LEU A 117 -0.24 -8.57 -6.24
C LEU A 117 1.01 -8.02 -5.53
N ASP A 118 0.89 -6.79 -5.03
CA ASP A 118 1.94 -6.21 -4.21
C ASP A 118 2.06 -7.00 -2.91
N GLU A 119 3.27 -7.05 -2.34
CA GLU A 119 3.48 -7.61 -1.01
C GLU A 119 2.60 -6.85 -0.01
N VAL A 120 1.71 -7.58 0.67
CA VAL A 120 0.93 -7.01 1.76
C VAL A 120 1.83 -7.01 2.99
N ILE A 121 2.57 -5.92 3.17
CA ILE A 121 3.32 -5.68 4.40
C ILE A 121 2.30 -5.26 5.46
N GLU A 122 1.89 -6.20 6.31
CA GLU A 122 1.07 -5.92 7.50
C GLU A 122 1.91 -5.04 8.44
N GLU A 123 1.76 -3.72 8.36
CA GLU A 123 2.38 -2.80 9.31
C GLU A 123 1.85 -3.11 10.71
N PRO A 124 2.72 -3.26 11.73
CA PRO A 124 2.25 -3.62 13.06
C PRO A 124 1.35 -2.50 13.58
N GLU A 125 0.14 -2.86 14.03
CA GLU A 125 -0.75 -1.92 14.69
C GLU A 125 -0.07 -1.39 15.96
N LEU A 126 0.27 -0.10 15.95
CA LEU A 126 0.89 0.56 17.09
C LEU A 126 -0.19 0.94 18.09
N ILE A 127 -0.17 0.28 19.25
CA ILE A 127 -1.09 0.56 20.37
C ILE A 127 -0.48 1.63 21.25
N TYR A 128 -1.22 2.70 21.52
CA TYR A 128 -0.82 3.78 22.42
C TYR A 128 -1.77 3.87 23.62
N PHE A 129 -1.23 4.34 24.74
CA PHE A 129 -1.97 4.64 25.95
C PHE A 129 -1.74 6.07 26.40
N ASP A 130 -2.76 6.65 27.00
CA ASP A 130 -2.70 7.98 27.57
C ASP A 130 -2.24 7.93 29.03
N VAL A 131 -1.20 8.69 29.33
CA VAL A 131 -0.76 8.95 30.72
C VAL A 131 -1.04 10.40 31.03
N LEU A 132 -2.02 10.62 31.91
CA LEU A 132 -2.50 11.92 32.35
C LEU A 132 -1.89 12.27 33.71
N PHE A 133 -1.27 13.45 33.83
CA PHE A 133 -0.68 13.95 35.06
C PHE A 133 -1.55 15.06 35.61
N LEU A 134 -2.03 14.91 36.85
CA LEU A 134 -2.92 15.85 37.52
C LEU A 134 -2.26 16.52 38.73
N VAL A 135 -2.44 17.84 38.85
CA VAL A 135 -2.07 18.65 40.01
C VAL A 135 -3.32 19.34 40.53
N ASP A 136 -3.69 19.11 41.79
CA ASP A 136 -4.94 19.59 42.37
C ASP A 136 -6.16 19.28 41.45
N ASP A 137 -6.24 18.05 40.94
CA ASP A 137 -7.27 17.56 39.98
C ASP A 137 -7.31 18.26 38.60
N ASN A 138 -6.35 19.13 38.29
CA ASN A 138 -6.24 19.78 36.98
C ASN A 138 -5.16 19.12 36.13
N GLU A 139 -5.40 19.01 34.82
CA GLU A 139 -4.40 18.51 33.87
C GLU A 139 -3.15 19.40 33.89
N PHE A 140 -2.04 18.79 34.25
CA PHE A 140 -0.72 19.41 34.27
C PHE A 140 0.12 18.99 33.06
N ASN A 141 0.00 17.72 32.66
CA ASN A 141 0.65 17.18 31.46
C ASN A 141 -0.12 15.96 30.96
N LYS A 142 -0.02 15.68 29.66
CA LYS A 142 -0.55 14.47 29.04
C LYS A 142 0.46 13.90 28.05
N GLN A 143 0.62 12.58 28.05
CA GLN A 143 1.49 11.86 27.13
C GLN A 143 0.72 10.75 26.43
N ASN A 144 1.00 10.55 25.15
CA ASN A 144 0.53 9.42 24.37
C ASN A 144 1.73 8.50 24.12
N ILE A 145 1.74 7.34 24.75
CA ILE A 145 2.93 6.47 24.88
C ILE A 145 2.65 5.14 24.21
N LEU A 146 3.59 4.69 23.38
CA LEU A 146 3.52 3.36 22.77
C LEU A 146 3.49 2.28 23.87
N LYS A 147 2.62 1.29 23.72
CA LYS A 147 2.53 0.14 24.62
C LYS A 147 3.92 -0.44 24.92
N ASP A 148 4.10 -0.85 26.17
CA ASP A 148 5.33 -1.40 26.74
C ASP A 148 6.52 -0.42 26.79
N SER A 149 6.32 0.86 26.43
CA SER A 149 7.30 1.94 26.62
C SER A 149 7.14 2.62 27.97
N LEU A 150 8.12 3.45 28.34
CA LEU A 150 8.13 4.19 29.60
C LEU A 150 7.55 5.59 29.46
N ALA A 151 6.79 6.04 30.46
CA ALA A 151 6.40 7.43 30.55
C ALA A 151 7.60 8.34 30.85
N GLN A 152 7.61 9.54 30.28
CA GLN A 152 8.61 10.54 30.60
C GLN A 152 8.18 11.30 31.85
N LYS A 153 9.10 11.52 32.79
CA LYS A 153 8.79 12.33 33.97
C LYS A 153 8.61 13.79 33.56
N PRO A 154 7.44 14.43 33.81
CA PRO A 154 7.26 15.84 33.53
C PRO A 154 8.09 16.70 34.50
N THR A 155 8.21 17.99 34.21
CA THR A 155 8.78 18.96 35.16
C THR A 155 8.03 18.90 36.49
N ASN A 156 8.74 18.98 37.62
CA ASN A 156 8.09 18.98 38.93
C ASN A 156 7.12 20.18 39.03
N PRO A 157 5.86 19.97 39.44
CA PRO A 157 4.92 21.06 39.65
C PRO A 157 5.35 21.93 40.83
N THR A 158 5.00 23.21 40.78
CA THR A 158 5.32 24.20 41.81
C THR A 158 4.04 24.85 42.32
N LYS A 159 3.89 24.95 43.64
CA LYS A 159 2.77 25.61 44.32
C LYS A 159 3.28 26.35 45.55
N ASP A 160 2.93 27.63 45.68
CA ASP A 160 3.44 28.49 46.76
C ASP A 160 3.13 27.94 48.15
N GLY A 161 4.16 27.80 48.98
CA GLY A 161 4.05 27.23 50.32
C GLY A 161 4.01 25.70 50.36
N TYR A 162 4.18 25.00 49.23
CA TYR A 162 4.17 23.54 49.14
C TYR A 162 5.44 22.98 48.46
N VAL A 163 5.82 21.76 48.83
CA VAL A 163 6.92 20.98 48.25
C VAL A 163 6.34 19.78 47.50
N PHE A 164 6.79 19.58 46.26
CA PHE A 164 6.43 18.40 45.46
C PHE A 164 7.20 17.16 45.92
N TYR A 165 6.45 16.11 46.26
CA TYR A 165 7.00 14.86 46.78
C TYR A 165 7.09 13.76 45.71
N GLY A 166 6.09 13.63 44.84
CA GLY A 166 6.07 12.58 43.81
C GLY A 166 4.73 12.44 43.09
N TRP A 167 4.69 11.53 42.13
CA TRP A 167 3.50 11.14 41.37
C TRP A 167 2.95 9.81 41.90
N TYR A 168 1.63 9.71 42.07
CA TYR A 168 0.93 8.58 42.67
C TYR A 168 -0.20 8.09 41.76
N LEU A 169 -0.55 6.81 41.85
CA LEU A 169 -1.62 6.17 41.06
C LEU A 169 -3.03 6.45 41.61
N ASP A 170 -3.11 6.95 42.84
CA ASP A 170 -4.35 7.23 43.57
C ASP A 170 -4.29 8.62 44.22
N LYS A 171 -5.46 9.15 44.58
CA LYS A 171 -5.60 10.49 45.17
C LYS A 171 -5.22 10.50 46.65
N GLU A 172 -5.27 9.34 47.29
CA GLU A 172 -4.93 9.11 48.70
C GLU A 172 -3.41 9.11 48.94
N PHE A 173 -2.63 9.08 47.85
CA PHE A 173 -1.18 9.04 47.81
C PHE A 173 -0.58 7.82 48.52
N GLU A 174 -1.24 6.67 48.39
CA GLU A 174 -0.79 5.38 48.95
C GLU A 174 0.16 4.65 48.00
N ASN A 175 -0.05 4.75 46.68
CA ASN A 175 0.70 4.01 45.67
C ASN A 175 1.54 4.95 44.79
N SER A 176 2.83 5.09 45.11
CA SER A 176 3.76 5.90 44.31
C SER A 176 4.02 5.27 42.95
N PHE A 177 4.04 6.07 41.88
CA PHE A 177 4.35 5.61 40.54
C PHE A 177 5.87 5.59 40.26
N ASN A 178 6.36 4.49 39.67
CA ASN A 178 7.74 4.35 39.22
C ASN A 178 7.82 4.56 37.69
N PHE A 179 8.59 5.56 37.25
CA PHE A 179 8.75 5.88 35.82
C PHE A 179 9.54 4.82 35.02
N ASN A 180 10.07 3.80 35.68
CA ASN A 180 10.64 2.62 35.02
C ASN A 180 9.60 1.50 34.77
N THR A 181 8.32 1.75 35.06
CA THR A 181 7.22 0.81 34.78
C THR A 181 6.72 1.00 33.34
N PRO A 182 6.70 -0.06 32.52
CA PRO A 182 6.10 -0.04 31.18
C PRO A 182 4.61 0.31 31.21
N ILE A 183 4.17 1.10 30.24
CA ILE A 183 2.77 1.50 30.10
C ILE A 183 2.00 0.46 29.28
N THR A 184 1.01 -0.16 29.90
CA THR A 184 0.19 -1.23 29.29
C THR A 184 -1.31 -0.92 29.25
N SER A 185 -1.70 0.24 29.79
CA SER A 185 -3.06 0.77 29.80
C SER A 185 -3.01 2.28 30.04
N ASP A 186 -4.14 2.96 29.83
CA ASP A 186 -4.26 4.36 30.24
C ASP A 186 -4.03 4.51 31.75
N LEU A 187 -3.34 5.58 32.15
CA LEU A 187 -3.03 5.90 33.53
C LEU A 187 -3.36 7.35 33.85
N THR A 188 -3.79 7.59 35.08
CA THR A 188 -3.87 8.93 35.66
C THR A 188 -2.98 8.98 36.89
N LEU A 189 -2.11 9.97 36.95
CA LEU A 189 -1.11 10.16 37.99
C LEU A 189 -1.36 11.46 38.74
N TYR A 190 -1.35 11.42 40.07
CA TYR A 190 -1.65 12.53 40.96
C TYR A 190 -0.38 13.06 41.64
N ALA A 191 -0.17 14.37 41.57
CA ALA A 191 0.94 15.01 42.27
C ALA A 191 0.68 15.14 43.78
N LYS A 192 1.58 14.60 44.61
CA LYS A 192 1.58 14.85 46.05
C LYS A 192 2.36 16.12 46.37
N LEU A 193 1.69 17.08 47.00
CA LEU A 193 2.25 18.35 47.46
C LEU A 193 2.08 18.44 48.99
N VAL A 194 3.13 18.81 49.73
CA VAL A 194 3.13 18.93 51.20
C VAL A 194 3.44 20.36 51.60
N MET A 195 2.67 20.96 52.52
CA MET A 195 2.93 22.31 53.02
C MET A 195 4.30 22.39 53.70
N GLN A 196 5.04 23.47 53.43
CA GLN A 196 6.41 23.65 53.92
C GLN A 196 6.48 23.86 55.45
N ASP A 197 5.37 24.24 56.11
CA ASP A 197 5.32 24.61 57.52
C ASP A 197 4.94 23.44 58.48
N GLU A 198 4.59 22.26 57.94
CA GLU A 198 4.34 21.07 58.77
C GLU A 198 5.63 20.31 59.17
N GLY A 199 6.80 20.87 58.86
CA GLY A 199 8.12 20.28 59.17
C GLY A 199 8.85 20.86 60.39
N LEU A 200 8.25 21.79 61.16
CA LEU A 200 8.91 22.46 62.30
C LEU A 200 8.10 22.44 63.61
N PHE A 201 7.24 21.44 63.85
CA PHE A 201 6.56 21.29 65.13
C PHE A 201 6.59 19.85 65.67
N ASN A 202 7.78 19.25 65.80
CA ASN A 202 8.00 18.35 66.93
C ASN A 202 9.41 18.54 67.50
N GLU A 203 9.50 18.42 68.82
CA GLU A 203 10.68 18.56 69.69
C GLU A 203 10.98 19.97 70.25
N ASN A 204 10.59 20.12 71.53
CA ASN A 204 11.14 21.00 72.57
C ASN A 204 10.40 22.31 72.93
N PHE A 205 9.15 22.18 73.42
CA PHE A 205 8.53 23.19 74.30
C PHE A 205 8.49 22.77 75.79
N GLU A 206 9.41 21.91 76.25
CA GLU A 206 9.61 21.63 77.70
C GLU A 206 10.96 22.15 78.24
N LYS A 207 11.60 23.12 77.58
CA LYS A 207 12.92 23.62 78.03
C LYS A 207 12.99 25.13 78.32
N TYR A 208 11.87 25.80 78.56
CA TYR A 208 11.90 27.20 79.01
C TYR A 208 10.87 27.41 80.13
N ASN A 209 11.36 27.43 81.37
CA ASN A 209 10.55 27.62 82.58
C ASN A 209 10.56 29.09 83.07
N SER A 210 10.85 30.07 82.22
CA SER A 210 10.85 31.47 82.62
C SER A 210 10.61 32.44 81.46
N LEU A 211 9.70 33.41 81.68
CA LEU A 211 9.43 34.51 80.76
C LEU A 211 10.63 35.45 80.56
N ASP A 212 11.63 35.41 81.44
CA ASP A 212 12.81 36.29 81.35
C ASP A 212 13.84 35.80 80.29
N GLU A 213 13.81 34.52 79.89
CA GLU A 213 14.70 34.01 78.83
C GLU A 213 14.17 34.31 77.41
N LEU A 214 12.85 34.47 77.25
CA LEU A 214 12.23 34.80 75.96
C LEU A 214 12.51 36.25 75.52
N VAL A 215 12.75 37.17 76.47
CA VAL A 215 13.06 38.58 76.18
C VAL A 215 14.48 38.75 75.62
N ASN A 216 15.44 37.90 76.00
CA ASN A 216 16.82 37.98 75.51
C ASN A 216 16.99 37.45 74.07
N VAL A 217 16.08 36.61 73.59
CA VAL A 217 16.07 36.14 72.18
C VAL A 217 15.52 37.22 71.24
N TRP A 218 14.58 38.05 71.69
CA TRP A 218 14.00 39.13 70.89
C TRP A 218 14.88 40.39 70.77
N ASN A 219 15.79 40.63 71.72
CA ASN A 219 16.64 41.84 71.73
C ASN A 219 17.99 41.72 70.99
N PHE A 220 18.30 40.57 70.38
CA PHE A 220 19.53 40.41 69.57
C PHE A 220 19.33 40.68 68.07
N LYS A 221 18.12 41.13 67.67
CA LYS A 221 17.75 41.36 66.26
C LYS A 221 17.30 42.80 65.92
N ASN A 222 17.57 43.78 66.80
CA ASN A 222 17.48 45.20 66.47
C ASN A 222 18.84 45.89 66.67
#